data_AF-R0CD03-F1
#
_entry.id   AF-R0CD03-F1
#
_cell.length_a   1.000
_cell.length_b   1.000
_cell.length_c   1.000
_cell.angle_alpha   90.00
_cell.angle_beta   90.00
_cell.angle_gamma   90.00
#
_symmetry.space_group_name_H-M   'P 1'
#
loop_
_entity.id
_entity.type
_entity.pdbx_description
1 polymer ?
#
loop_
_entity_poly.entity_id
_entity_poly.type
_entity_poly.pdbx_seq_one_letter_code
_entity_poly.pdbx_strand_id
1 'polypeptide(L)'
;MQSIFAKTFGGLSRPYYFRHFLFGLIFPAFFFFFVSHAGKPAPFPVVLFFIVNTFLYPYARFVYEGVMGFILGSNIFFVNAIVMLFAKFTTMLICWAFAIFIAPIGLVYLYFRHSRA
;
A
#
# COMPACT_ATOMS: atom_id res chain seq x y z
N MET A 1 -13.96 -6.24 -25.81
CA MET A 1 -13.85 -7.03 -24.57
C MET A 1 -12.51 -6.73 -23.90
N GLN A 2 -12.37 -5.57 -23.24
CA GLN A 2 -11.18 -5.32 -22.44
C GLN A 2 -11.35 -6.02 -21.09
N SER A 3 -10.46 -6.96 -20.83
CA SER A 3 -10.52 -7.93 -19.75
C SER A 3 -10.74 -7.27 -18.40
N ILE A 4 -11.51 -7.93 -17.54
CA ILE A 4 -11.81 -7.55 -16.15
C ILE A 4 -10.51 -7.14 -15.41
N PHE A 5 -9.37 -7.74 -15.76
CA PHE A 5 -8.04 -7.38 -15.26
C PHE A 5 -7.60 -5.94 -15.59
N ALA A 6 -7.88 -5.41 -16.77
CA ALA A 6 -7.59 -4.01 -17.11
C ALA A 6 -8.44 -3.03 -16.29
N LYS A 7 -9.65 -3.44 -15.89
CA LYS A 7 -10.57 -2.64 -15.08
C LYS A 7 -10.23 -2.68 -13.58
N THR A 8 -9.79 -3.83 -13.06
CA THR A 8 -9.48 -4.01 -11.63
C THR A 8 -8.03 -3.64 -11.26
N PHE A 9 -7.05 -3.96 -12.12
CA PHE A 9 -5.63 -3.68 -11.87
C PHE A 9 -5.13 -2.41 -12.60
N GLY A 10 -5.83 -1.94 -13.64
CA GLY A 10 -5.43 -0.79 -14.47
C GLY A 10 -6.00 0.57 -14.05
N GLY A 11 -6.79 0.65 -12.97
CA GLY A 11 -7.35 1.92 -12.48
C GLY A 11 -6.34 2.81 -11.74
N LEU A 12 -5.18 2.26 -11.35
CA LEU A 12 -4.06 3.02 -10.79
C LEU A 12 -3.10 3.41 -11.94
N SER A 13 -2.61 4.65 -11.94
CA SER A 13 -1.56 5.01 -12.88
C SER A 13 -0.32 4.12 -12.63
N ARG A 14 0.18 3.46 -13.68
CA ARG A 14 1.33 2.53 -13.59
C ARG A 14 2.53 3.11 -12.81
N PRO A 15 2.88 4.40 -12.97
CA PRO A 15 3.96 5.00 -12.19
C PRO A 15 3.65 5.08 -10.69
N TYR A 16 2.40 5.31 -10.30
CA TYR A 16 1.98 5.38 -8.90
C TYR A 16 2.07 4.01 -8.24
N TYR A 17 1.54 2.97 -8.90
CA TYR A 17 1.63 1.60 -8.41
C TYR A 17 3.08 1.18 -8.17
N PHE A 18 3.95 1.41 -9.17
CA PHE A 18 5.35 1.01 -9.08
C PHE A 18 6.10 1.72 -7.95
N ARG A 19 5.87 3.03 -7.76
CA ARG A 19 6.47 3.78 -6.66
C ARG A 19 6.09 3.21 -5.31
N HIS A 20 4.79 2.99 -5.07
CA HIS A 20 4.34 2.46 -3.79
C HIS A 20 4.76 1.01 -3.58
N PHE A 21 4.78 0.19 -4.62
CA PHE A 21 5.32 -1.17 -4.52
C PHE A 21 6.79 -1.17 -4.10
N LEU A 22 7.62 -0.31 -4.71
CA LEU A 22 9.05 -0.22 -4.41
C LEU A 22 9.31 0.26 -2.97
N PHE A 23 8.53 1.24 -2.48
CA PHE A 23 8.60 1.65 -1.07
C PHE A 23 8.03 0.59 -0.11
N GLY A 24 7.00 -0.14 -0.53
CA GLY A 24 6.42 -1.23 0.25
C GLY A 24 7.40 -2.39 0.47
N LEU A 25 8.34 -2.59 -0.45
CA LEU A 25 9.38 -3.62 -0.38
C LEU A 25 10.41 -3.38 0.73
N ILE A 26 10.50 -2.14 1.24
CA ILE A 26 11.40 -1.79 2.35
C ILE A 26 11.01 -2.57 3.62
N PHE A 27 9.72 -2.74 3.89
CA PHE A 27 9.23 -3.42 5.10
C PHE A 27 9.58 -4.92 5.17
N PRO A 28 9.29 -5.75 4.14
CA PRO A 28 9.73 -7.15 4.15
C PRO A 28 11.25 -7.26 4.14
N ALA A 29 11.98 -6.44 3.38
CA ALA A 29 13.44 -6.47 3.35
C ALA A 29 14.06 -6.22 4.72
N PHE A 30 13.55 -5.19 5.43
CA PHE A 30 13.97 -4.90 6.79
C PHE A 30 13.66 -6.07 7.73
N PHE A 31 12.44 -6.62 7.67
CA PHE A 31 12.07 -7.77 8.51
C PHE A 31 12.98 -8.99 8.29
N PHE A 32 13.26 -9.36 7.03
CA PHE A 32 14.15 -10.47 6.72
C PHE A 32 15.58 -10.25 7.20
N PHE A 33 16.07 -8.99 7.16
CA PHE A 33 17.36 -8.63 7.72
C PHE A 33 17.43 -8.86 9.24
N PHE A 34 16.36 -8.55 9.99
CA PHE A 34 16.34 -8.86 11.43
C PHE A 34 16.25 -10.35 11.72
N VAL A 35 15.42 -11.08 10.96
CA VAL A 35 15.26 -12.53 11.14
C VAL A 35 16.57 -13.27 10.84
N SER A 36 17.33 -12.85 9.83
CA SER A 36 18.63 -13.45 9.52
C SER A 36 19.65 -13.26 10.65
N HIS A 37 19.61 -12.14 11.35
CA HIS A 37 20.45 -11.89 12.53
C HIS A 37 19.96 -12.61 13.80
N ALA A 38 18.68 -12.98 13.87
CA ALA A 38 18.10 -13.69 15.01
C ALA A 38 18.41 -15.20 15.04
N GLY A 39 19.10 -15.73 14.01
CA GLY A 39 19.57 -17.12 13.96
C GLY A 39 18.47 -18.18 13.77
N LYS A 40 17.22 -17.78 13.55
CA LYS A 40 16.10 -18.69 13.26
C LYS A 40 15.50 -18.34 11.89
N PRO A 41 15.24 -19.34 11.01
CA PRO A 41 14.61 -19.08 9.73
C PRO A 41 13.17 -18.57 9.93
N ALA A 42 12.74 -17.65 9.07
CA ALA A 42 11.35 -17.20 9.05
C ALA A 42 10.43 -18.39 8.71
N PRO A 43 9.34 -18.62 9.47
CA PRO A 43 8.36 -19.64 9.11
C PRO A 43 7.76 -19.34 7.73
N PHE A 44 7.57 -20.38 6.90
CA PHE A 44 6.99 -20.25 5.57
C PHE A 44 5.66 -19.46 5.52
N PRO A 45 4.71 -19.63 6.47
CA PRO A 45 3.48 -18.83 6.49
C PRO A 45 3.71 -17.33 6.65
N VAL A 46 4.74 -16.93 7.40
CA VAL A 46 5.09 -15.52 7.60
C VAL A 46 5.62 -14.94 6.29
N VAL A 47 6.50 -15.67 5.59
CA VAL A 47 7.02 -15.24 4.28
C VAL A 47 5.88 -15.02 3.28
N LEU A 48 4.95 -15.96 3.20
CA LEU A 48 3.80 -15.87 2.30
C LEU A 48 2.91 -14.66 2.64
N PHE A 49 2.64 -14.42 3.93
CA PHE A 49 1.89 -13.26 4.39
C PHE A 49 2.56 -11.94 3.96
N PHE A 50 3.87 -11.82 4.13
CA PHE A 50 4.62 -10.60 3.75
C PHE A 50 4.59 -10.35 2.25
N ILE A 51 4.70 -11.40 1.43
CA ILE A 51 4.61 -11.28 -0.03
C ILE A 51 3.22 -10.76 -0.42
N VAL A 52 2.16 -11.41 0.05
CA VAL A 52 0.78 -11.00 -0.24
C VAL A 52 0.54 -9.57 0.20
N ASN A 53 0.95 -9.22 1.42
CA ASN A 53 0.78 -7.90 1.98
C ASN A 53 1.50 -6.82 1.15
N THR A 54 2.72 -7.11 0.68
CA THR A 54 3.49 -6.20 -0.17
C THR A 54 2.84 -5.97 -1.54
N PHE A 55 2.22 -7.00 -2.13
CA PHE A 55 1.43 -6.84 -3.35
C PHE A 55 0.13 -6.06 -3.12
N LEU A 56 -0.49 -6.20 -1.95
CA LEU A 56 -1.74 -5.50 -1.59
C LEU A 56 -1.49 -4.04 -1.16
N TYR A 57 -0.29 -3.71 -0.69
CA TYR A 57 0.05 -2.40 -0.15
C TYR A 57 -0.28 -1.19 -1.07
N PRO A 58 0.03 -1.21 -2.39
CA PRO A 58 -0.32 -0.10 -3.28
C PRO A 58 -1.83 0.21 -3.31
N TYR A 59 -2.68 -0.82 -3.15
CA TYR A 59 -4.14 -0.66 -3.11
C TYR A 59 -4.61 -0.09 -1.78
N ALA A 60 -4.05 -0.55 -0.67
CA ALA A 60 -4.35 0.00 0.66
C ALA A 60 -3.97 1.49 0.74
N ARG A 61 -2.81 1.85 0.16
CA ARG A 61 -2.35 3.23 0.09
C ARG A 61 -3.28 4.12 -0.73
N PHE A 62 -3.79 3.61 -1.86
CA PHE A 62 -4.76 4.34 -2.68
C PHE A 62 -6.04 4.68 -1.90
N VAL A 63 -6.58 3.73 -1.12
CA VAL A 63 -7.75 3.98 -0.27
C VAL A 63 -7.43 5.03 0.78
N TYR A 64 -6.29 4.89 1.47
CA TYR A 64 -5.86 5.85 2.49
C TYR A 64 -5.74 7.27 1.92
N GLU A 65 -5.09 7.44 0.77
CA GLU A 65 -4.95 8.76 0.16
C GLU A 65 -6.28 9.33 -0.31
N GLY A 66 -7.22 8.49 -0.76
CA GLY A 66 -8.60 8.90 -1.05
C GLY A 66 -9.33 9.41 0.20
N VAL A 67 -9.23 8.69 1.33
CA VAL A 67 -9.85 9.09 2.61
C VAL A 67 -9.21 10.36 3.16
N MET A 68 -7.88 10.43 3.19
CA MET A 68 -7.18 11.62 3.69
C MET A 68 -7.41 12.84 2.80
N GLY A 69 -7.51 12.67 1.48
CA GLY A 69 -7.89 13.74 0.57
C GLY A 69 -9.31 14.24 0.82
N PHE A 70 -10.24 13.38 1.22
CA PHE A 70 -11.58 13.78 1.63
C PHE A 70 -11.59 14.53 2.96
N ILE A 71 -10.83 14.06 3.96
CA ILE A 71 -10.77 14.67 5.31
C ILE A 71 -10.06 16.03 5.28
N LEU A 72 -8.89 16.09 4.63
CA LEU A 72 -8.06 17.30 4.61
C LEU A 72 -8.46 18.27 3.51
N GLY A 73 -9.14 17.79 2.46
CA GLY A 73 -9.50 18.60 1.30
C GLY A 73 -8.27 19.14 0.57
N SER A 74 -8.38 20.35 0.01
CA SER A 74 -7.29 21.06 -0.65
C SER A 74 -6.42 21.90 0.30
N ASN A 75 -6.42 21.59 1.60
CA ASN A 75 -5.65 22.36 2.59
C ASN A 75 -4.16 21.98 2.55
N ILE A 76 -3.30 23.01 2.54
CA ILE A 76 -1.85 22.86 2.56
C ILE A 76 -1.38 23.09 3.99
N PHE A 77 -0.92 22.04 4.66
CA PHE A 77 -0.34 22.12 6.00
C PHE A 77 1.15 22.41 5.93
N PHE A 78 1.58 23.54 6.50
CA PHE A 78 3.00 23.85 6.67
C PHE A 78 3.49 23.27 8.00
N VAL A 79 4.24 22.19 7.91
CA VAL A 79 4.80 21.46 9.06
C VAL A 79 6.28 21.22 8.80
N ASN A 80 7.09 21.13 9.86
CA ASN A 80 8.51 20.79 9.76
C ASN A 80 8.71 19.52 8.90
N ALA A 81 9.69 19.56 7.98
CA ALA A 81 10.01 18.46 7.07
C ALA A 81 10.23 17.13 7.80
N ILE A 82 10.88 17.14 8.97
CA ILE A 82 11.13 15.94 9.77
C ILE A 82 9.82 15.31 10.23
N VAL A 83 8.91 16.13 10.76
CA VAL A 83 7.59 15.68 11.25
C VAL A 83 6.73 15.19 10.09
N MET A 84 6.76 15.87 8.95
CA MET A 84 6.03 15.45 7.75
C MET A 84 6.53 14.10 7.21
N LEU A 85 7.86 13.91 7.14
CA LEU A 85 8.46 12.65 6.71
C LEU A 85 8.13 11.53 7.69
N PHE A 86 8.24 11.77 8.99
CA PHE A 86 7.87 10.80 10.02
C PHE A 86 6.40 10.36 9.86
N ALA A 87 5.47 11.31 9.76
CA ALA A 87 4.05 11.00 9.52
C ALA A 87 3.84 10.19 8.22
N LYS A 88 4.57 10.52 7.14
CA LYS A 88 4.52 9.73 5.90
C LYS A 88 5.01 8.29 6.10
N PHE A 89 6.11 8.09 6.81
CA PHE A 89 6.62 6.75 7.09
C PHE A 89 5.70 5.96 8.02
N THR A 90 5.18 6.57 9.08
CA THR A 90 4.23 5.95 10.00
C THR A 90 2.96 5.51 9.24
N THR A 91 2.42 6.38 8.38
CA THR A 91 1.23 6.05 7.58
C THR A 91 1.52 4.98 6.53
N MET A 92 2.72 4.93 5.94
CA MET A 92 3.13 3.82 5.08
C MET A 92 3.14 2.50 5.86
N LEU A 93 3.74 2.48 7.05
CA LEU A 93 3.83 1.28 7.89
C LEU A 93 2.44 0.78 8.30
N ILE A 94 1.54 1.68 8.69
CA ILE A 94 0.15 1.33 9.02
C ILE A 94 -0.57 0.77 7.79
N CYS A 95 -0.48 1.43 6.64
CA CYS A 95 -1.11 0.97 5.40
C CYS A 95 -0.58 -0.40 4.95
N TRP A 96 0.71 -0.66 5.16
CA TRP A 96 1.33 -1.96 4.89
C TRP A 96 0.82 -3.00 5.90
N ALA A 97 0.94 -2.78 7.20
CA ALA A 97 0.47 -3.73 8.22
C ALA A 97 -1.01 -4.13 8.04
N PHE A 98 -1.88 -3.17 7.69
CA PHE A 98 -3.31 -3.39 7.47
C PHE A 98 -3.69 -3.63 6.00
N ALA A 99 -2.72 -3.85 5.10
CA ALA A 99 -2.99 -3.96 3.67
C ALA A 99 -4.00 -5.07 3.34
N ILE A 100 -3.95 -6.20 4.06
CA ILE A 100 -4.87 -7.32 3.85
C ILE A 100 -6.35 -6.94 4.11
N PHE A 101 -6.61 -5.99 4.99
CA PHE A 101 -7.95 -5.53 5.34
C PHE A 101 -8.41 -4.36 4.47
N ILE A 102 -7.49 -3.43 4.15
CA ILE A 102 -7.82 -2.19 3.44
C ILE A 102 -7.82 -2.41 1.92
N ALA A 103 -6.93 -3.24 1.38
CA ALA A 103 -6.81 -3.46 -0.07
C ALA A 103 -8.08 -4.04 -0.73
N PRO A 104 -8.84 -4.98 -0.11
CA PRO A 104 -10.11 -5.44 -0.66
C PRO A 104 -11.09 -4.30 -0.94
N ILE A 105 -11.16 -3.30 -0.06
CA ILE A 105 -12.01 -2.12 -0.23
C ILE A 105 -11.56 -1.33 -1.47
N GLY A 106 -10.25 -1.15 -1.65
CA GLY A 106 -9.67 -0.48 -2.82
C GLY A 106 -9.95 -1.20 -4.13
N LEU A 107 -9.82 -2.53 -4.14
CA LEU A 107 -10.10 -3.36 -5.32
C LEU A 107 -11.59 -3.32 -5.71
N VAL A 108 -12.50 -3.40 -4.74
CA VAL A 108 -13.94 -3.28 -4.97
C VAL A 108 -14.29 -1.89 -5.50
N TYR A 109 -13.72 -0.83 -4.91
CA TYR A 109 -13.93 0.54 -5.36
C TYR A 109 -13.48 0.77 -6.82
N LEU A 110 -12.29 0.26 -7.18
CA LEU A 110 -11.77 0.35 -8.54
C LEU A 110 -12.65 -0.41 -9.54
N TYR A 111 -13.15 -1.59 -9.15
CA TYR A 111 -14.07 -2.38 -9.97
C TYR A 111 -15.37 -1.62 -10.28
N PHE A 112 -16.01 -1.02 -9.28
CA PHE A 112 -17.25 -0.25 -9.49
C PHE A 112 -17.03 1.03 -10.31
N ARG A 113 -15.92 1.74 -10.07
CA ARG A 113 -15.62 2.98 -10.80
C ARG A 113 -15.45 2.74 -12.31
N HIS A 114 -14.82 1.63 -12.68
CA HIS A 114 -14.60 1.26 -14.09
C HIS A 114 -15.78 0.51 -14.72
N SER A 115 -16.74 0.07 -13.92
CA SER A 115 -18.02 -0.49 -14.38
C SER A 115 -19.07 0.58 -14.72
N ARG A 116 -18.85 1.84 -14.31
CA ARG A 116 -19.74 2.98 -14.60
C ARG A 116 -19.20 3.98 -15.64
N ALA A 117 -18.03 3.69 -16.22
CA ALA A 117 -17.44 4.46 -17.33
C ALA A 117 -17.70 3.76 -18.67
#